data_AF-A0A1D9HC00-F1
#
_entry.id   AF-A0A1D9HC00-F1
#
_cell.length_a   1.000
_cell.length_b   1.000
_cell.length_c   1.000
_cell.angle_alpha   90.00
_cell.angle_beta   90.00
_cell.angle_gamma   90.00
#
_symmetry.space_group_name_H-M   'P 1'
#
loop_
_entity.id
_entity.type
_entity.pdbx_description
1 polymer ?
#
loop_
_entity_poly.entity_id
_entity_poly.type
_entity_poly.pdbx_seq_one_letter_code
_entity_poly.pdbx_strand_id
1 'polypeptide(L)'
;MNNAVASATAALTADEIIVETALGGARYCLPNFNKTINLAATGAGGMDTGTAPAYGYVALYAIYNPSTGASALLAVNATSAVAPSVYGGANMPTGYTASALVSVWPVDGNGKLVAGAQLDREVWIPEVAILTTSTVASTPTSVSVSTIVPPNARAVRGTMVVNNNTVNGGSNASFVGNAQSVGSIRIGTTAPASGAGAAYSFSGLPILVSQTIYYTLTNVSGSGTLYGFISGYSI
;
A
#
# COMPACT_ATOMS: atom_id res chain seq x y z
N MET A 1 12.39 -5.57 3.39
CA MET A 1 12.41 -6.23 2.05
C MET A 1 12.79 -5.18 1.01
N ASN A 2 13.65 -5.47 0.04
CA ASN A 2 14.02 -4.49 -1.00
C ASN A 2 14.08 -5.18 -2.35
N ASN A 3 13.23 -4.77 -3.28
CA ASN A 3 13.12 -5.35 -4.62
C ASN A 3 13.34 -4.24 -5.67
N ALA A 4 14.53 -4.22 -6.29
CA ALA A 4 14.92 -3.15 -7.21
C ALA A 4 14.13 -3.17 -8.54
N VAL A 5 13.66 -4.35 -8.95
CA VAL A 5 12.92 -4.58 -10.20
C VAL A 5 11.80 -5.58 -9.96
N ALA A 6 10.78 -5.62 -10.84
CA ALA A 6 9.73 -6.60 -10.70
C ALA A 6 10.29 -8.05 -10.72
N SER A 7 10.00 -8.84 -9.69
CA SER A 7 10.58 -10.17 -9.50
C SER A 7 9.57 -11.16 -8.90
N ALA A 8 9.64 -12.42 -9.31
CA ALA A 8 8.86 -13.48 -8.67
C ALA A 8 9.41 -13.84 -7.27
N THR A 9 10.65 -13.42 -6.96
CA THR A 9 11.30 -13.70 -5.70
C THR A 9 11.69 -12.43 -4.94
N ALA A 10 11.63 -12.49 -3.61
CA ALA A 10 12.13 -11.45 -2.73
C ALA A 10 12.57 -12.03 -1.38
N ALA A 11 13.48 -11.35 -0.70
CA ALA A 11 13.92 -11.69 0.65
C ALA A 11 13.38 -10.70 1.68
N LEU A 12 12.81 -11.23 2.76
CA LEU A 12 12.42 -10.46 3.92
C LEU A 12 13.38 -10.77 5.07
N THR A 13 13.97 -9.70 5.59
CA THR A 13 14.87 -9.72 6.73
C THR A 13 14.27 -8.93 7.88
N ALA A 14 14.40 -9.45 9.10
CA ALA A 14 14.08 -8.74 10.35
C ALA A 14 14.93 -9.33 11.48
N ASP A 15 15.27 -8.50 12.46
CA ASP A 15 16.01 -8.96 13.63
C ASP A 15 15.17 -9.98 14.43
N GLU A 16 13.87 -9.69 14.58
CA GLU A 16 12.91 -10.58 15.22
C GLU A 16 11.54 -10.50 14.55
N ILE A 17 10.83 -11.62 14.51
CA ILE A 17 9.41 -11.67 14.16
C ILE A 17 8.64 -12.44 15.22
N ILE A 18 7.59 -11.83 15.76
CA ILE A 18 6.66 -12.51 16.66
C ILE A 18 5.57 -13.17 15.82
N VAL A 19 5.38 -14.47 16.00
CA VAL A 19 4.32 -15.26 15.37
C VAL A 19 3.41 -15.87 16.42
N GLU A 20 2.13 -16.02 16.10
CA GLU A 20 1.13 -16.59 17.01
C GLU A 20 0.37 -17.74 16.38
N THR A 21 -0.08 -18.71 17.19
CA THR A 21 -0.96 -19.81 16.72
C THR A 21 -2.37 -19.35 16.40
N ALA A 22 -2.82 -18.30 17.07
CA ALA A 22 -4.08 -17.59 16.88
C ALA A 22 -3.94 -16.22 17.55
N LEU A 23 -4.89 -15.30 17.30
CA LEU A 23 -4.91 -14.02 18.02
C LEU A 23 -4.99 -14.26 19.53
N GLY A 24 -3.97 -13.81 20.27
CA GLY A 24 -3.87 -14.05 21.71
C GLY A 24 -3.52 -15.49 22.10
N GLY A 25 -3.11 -16.32 21.13
CA GLY A 25 -2.65 -17.69 21.34
C GLY A 25 -1.18 -17.78 21.79
N ALA A 26 -0.57 -18.95 21.58
CA ALA A 26 0.84 -19.15 21.90
C ALA A 26 1.71 -18.28 20.99
N ARG A 27 2.66 -17.57 21.59
CA ARG A 27 3.58 -16.64 20.91
C ARG A 27 4.97 -17.24 20.79
N TYR A 28 5.59 -17.09 19.63
CA TYR A 28 6.97 -17.49 19.39
C TYR A 28 7.75 -16.30 18.82
N CYS A 29 8.95 -16.04 19.36
CA CYS A 29 9.88 -15.08 18.78
C CYS A 29 10.83 -15.81 17.82
N LEU A 30 10.89 -15.36 16.58
CA LEU A 30 11.79 -15.87 15.55
C LEU A 30 12.96 -14.90 15.39
N PRO A 31 14.13 -15.17 16.00
CA PRO A 31 15.29 -14.31 15.84
C PRO A 31 15.95 -14.48 14.47
N ASN A 32 16.66 -13.45 14.02
CA ASN A 32 17.42 -13.43 12.77
C ASN A 32 16.60 -13.91 11.57
N PHE A 33 15.37 -13.42 11.44
CA PHE A 33 14.48 -13.86 10.38
C PHE A 33 15.02 -13.40 9.03
N ASN A 34 15.43 -14.35 8.21
CA ASN A 34 15.88 -14.11 6.83
C ASN A 34 15.29 -15.21 5.95
N LYS A 35 14.22 -14.88 5.24
CA LYS A 35 13.48 -15.85 4.42
C LYS A 35 13.18 -15.28 3.05
N THR A 36 13.25 -16.15 2.05
CA THR A 36 12.91 -15.84 0.67
C THR A 36 11.51 -16.35 0.36
N ILE A 37 10.76 -15.58 -0.42
CA ILE A 37 9.52 -16.00 -1.07
C ILE A 37 9.78 -16.19 -2.57
N ASN A 38 9.14 -17.17 -3.19
CA ASN A 38 9.07 -17.38 -4.63
C ASN A 38 7.61 -17.61 -5.05
N LEU A 39 7.02 -16.62 -5.70
CA LEU A 39 5.62 -16.64 -6.13
C LEU A 39 5.31 -17.65 -7.24
N ALA A 40 6.33 -18.26 -7.85
CA ALA A 40 6.17 -19.38 -8.79
C ALA A 40 6.10 -20.75 -8.10
N ALA A 41 6.34 -20.83 -6.80
CA ALA A 41 6.23 -22.05 -6.00
C ALA A 41 4.93 -22.06 -5.16
N THR A 42 4.56 -23.24 -4.66
CA THR A 42 3.43 -23.41 -3.73
C THR A 42 3.92 -24.08 -2.44
N GLY A 43 3.37 -23.69 -1.29
CA GLY A 43 3.76 -24.16 0.04
C GLY A 43 4.75 -23.22 0.74
N ALA A 44 5.52 -23.76 1.68
CA ALA A 44 6.48 -22.98 2.45
C ALA A 44 7.54 -22.33 1.53
N GLY A 45 7.62 -21.01 1.55
CA GLY A 45 8.47 -20.22 0.65
C GLY A 45 7.79 -19.84 -0.67
N GLY A 46 6.49 -20.10 -0.86
CA GLY A 46 5.73 -19.72 -2.05
C GLY A 46 4.28 -19.34 -1.74
N MET A 47 3.41 -19.44 -2.76
CA MET A 47 1.96 -19.25 -2.62
C MET A 47 1.35 -20.33 -1.72
N ASP A 48 0.34 -20.00 -0.93
CA ASP A 48 -0.37 -20.98 -0.11
C ASP A 48 -1.16 -21.97 -0.96
N THR A 49 -1.70 -21.48 -2.08
CA THR A 49 -2.32 -22.29 -3.12
C THR A 49 -2.26 -21.59 -4.47
N GLY A 50 -2.37 -22.37 -5.54
CA GLY A 50 -2.44 -21.86 -6.91
C GLY A 50 -1.24 -21.00 -7.31
N THR A 51 -1.49 -20.08 -8.23
CA THR A 51 -0.51 -19.13 -8.76
C THR A 51 -0.75 -17.73 -8.20
N ALA A 52 0.29 -16.90 -8.18
CA ALA A 52 0.13 -15.48 -7.86
C ALA A 52 -0.89 -14.81 -8.80
N PRO A 53 -1.66 -13.82 -8.30
CA PRO A 53 -2.61 -13.11 -9.12
C PRO A 53 -1.89 -12.27 -10.20
N ALA A 54 -2.50 -12.15 -11.38
CA ALA A 54 -1.94 -11.34 -12.46
C ALA A 54 -1.99 -9.84 -12.17
N TYR A 55 -2.83 -9.36 -11.25
CA TYR A 55 -2.82 -7.99 -10.74
C TYR A 55 -3.38 -8.01 -9.32
N GLY A 56 -2.98 -7.03 -8.51
CA GLY A 56 -3.50 -6.87 -7.16
C GLY A 56 -2.42 -7.07 -6.12
N TYR A 57 -2.69 -7.89 -5.11
CA TYR A 57 -1.85 -7.96 -3.92
C TYR A 57 -1.66 -9.38 -3.41
N VAL A 58 -0.47 -9.61 -2.85
CA VAL A 58 -0.17 -10.80 -2.04
C VAL A 58 0.11 -10.38 -0.61
N ALA A 59 -0.58 -11.00 0.35
CA ALA A 59 -0.20 -10.94 1.75
C ALA A 59 0.93 -11.93 2.02
N LEU A 60 1.98 -11.48 2.69
CA LEU A 60 3.10 -12.32 3.09
C LEU A 60 3.01 -12.58 4.59
N TYR A 61 3.01 -13.86 4.95
CA TYR A 61 3.05 -14.32 6.32
C TYR A 61 4.41 -14.92 6.64
N ALA A 62 5.01 -14.58 7.77
CA ALA A 62 5.99 -15.45 8.40
C ALA A 62 5.24 -16.62 9.01
N ILE A 63 5.69 -17.85 8.74
CA ILE A 63 5.10 -19.08 9.28
C ILE A 63 6.15 -19.84 10.08
N TYR A 64 5.72 -20.52 11.15
CA TYR A 64 6.58 -21.28 12.05
C TYR A 64 6.02 -22.64 12.41
N ASN A 65 6.90 -23.64 12.47
CA ASN A 65 6.64 -24.99 12.97
C ASN A 65 7.26 -25.13 14.37
N PRO A 66 6.46 -25.09 15.46
CA PRO A 66 6.97 -25.18 16.82
C PRO A 66 7.64 -26.52 17.17
N SER A 67 7.33 -27.59 16.46
CA SER A 67 7.90 -28.92 16.72
C SER A 67 9.31 -29.08 16.15
N THR A 68 9.63 -28.38 15.06
CA THR A 68 10.93 -28.52 14.37
C THR A 68 11.79 -27.25 14.42
N GLY A 69 11.21 -26.11 14.80
CA GLY A 69 11.88 -24.81 14.72
C GLY A 69 11.93 -24.23 13.29
N ALA A 70 11.35 -24.90 12.30
CA ALA A 70 11.38 -24.43 10.92
C ALA A 70 10.53 -23.16 10.73
N SER A 71 11.06 -22.21 9.97
CA SER A 71 10.35 -20.98 9.59
C SER A 71 10.48 -20.69 8.11
N ALA A 72 9.43 -20.11 7.52
CA ALA A 72 9.35 -19.75 6.11
C ALA A 72 8.46 -18.52 5.91
N LEU A 73 8.34 -18.06 4.67
CA LEU A 73 7.28 -17.16 4.24
C LEU A 73 6.15 -17.96 3.57
N LEU A 74 4.93 -17.44 3.61
CA LEU A 74 3.78 -17.97 2.88
C LEU A 74 3.03 -16.79 2.24
N ALA A 75 2.79 -16.84 0.94
CA ALA A 75 2.08 -15.80 0.20
C ALA A 75 0.62 -16.19 -0.03
N VAL A 76 -0.30 -15.24 0.13
CA VAL A 76 -1.75 -15.44 -0.06
C VAL A 76 -2.28 -14.34 -0.95
N ASN A 77 -3.14 -14.67 -1.92
CA ASN A 77 -3.83 -13.64 -2.69
C ASN A 77 -4.72 -12.79 -1.76
N ALA A 78 -4.41 -11.50 -1.65
CA ALA A 78 -5.08 -10.52 -0.80
C ALA A 78 -5.76 -9.40 -1.61
N THR A 79 -6.05 -9.67 -2.90
CA THR A 79 -6.56 -8.65 -3.82
C THR A 79 -7.96 -8.16 -3.44
N SER A 80 -8.82 -9.06 -2.92
CA SER A 80 -10.24 -8.78 -2.71
C SER A 80 -10.66 -8.73 -1.23
N ALA A 81 -9.73 -8.93 -0.29
CA ALA A 81 -10.04 -8.97 1.13
C ALA A 81 -8.85 -8.50 1.98
N VAL A 82 -9.17 -7.96 3.16
CA VAL A 82 -8.16 -7.62 4.17
C VAL A 82 -7.53 -8.91 4.70
N ALA A 83 -6.21 -9.02 4.56
CA ALA A 83 -5.45 -10.12 5.12
C ALA A 83 -5.36 -9.98 6.66
N PRO A 84 -5.76 -11.00 7.45
CA PRO A 84 -5.68 -10.95 8.91
C PRO A 84 -4.23 -10.94 9.44
N SER A 85 -4.02 -10.55 10.69
CA SER A 85 -2.68 -10.51 11.31
C SER A 85 -2.04 -11.89 11.52
N VAL A 86 -2.86 -12.94 11.63
CA VAL A 86 -2.45 -14.36 11.68
C VAL A 86 -3.11 -15.04 10.48
N TYR A 87 -2.41 -15.94 9.81
CA TYR A 87 -2.94 -16.68 8.66
C TYR A 87 -4.23 -17.41 9.04
N GLY A 88 -5.32 -17.08 8.35
CA GLY A 88 -6.65 -17.68 8.56
C GLY A 88 -7.08 -18.66 7.46
N GLY A 89 -6.20 -18.97 6.51
CA GLY A 89 -6.49 -19.89 5.40
C GLY A 89 -6.37 -21.36 5.81
N ALA A 90 -6.74 -22.25 4.89
CA ALA A 90 -6.72 -23.70 5.10
C ALA A 90 -5.47 -24.41 4.55
N ASN A 91 -4.59 -23.69 3.84
CA ASN A 91 -3.45 -24.26 3.12
C ASN A 91 -2.12 -24.04 3.84
N MET A 92 -2.15 -23.99 5.18
CA MET A 92 -0.91 -23.90 5.96
C MET A 92 -0.07 -25.17 5.72
N PRO A 93 1.23 -25.06 5.35
CA PRO A 93 2.08 -26.23 5.15
C PRO A 93 2.14 -27.11 6.41
N THR A 94 2.23 -28.43 6.22
CA THR A 94 2.16 -29.38 7.32
C THR A 94 3.20 -29.10 8.41
N GLY A 95 2.74 -29.07 9.66
CA GLY A 95 3.56 -28.82 10.85
C GLY A 95 3.76 -27.33 11.18
N TYR A 96 3.49 -26.42 10.24
CA TYR A 96 3.44 -24.99 10.56
C TYR A 96 2.10 -24.68 11.23
N THR A 97 2.15 -24.04 12.40
CA THR A 97 0.94 -23.76 13.20
C THR A 97 0.90 -22.36 13.77
N ALA A 98 1.97 -21.57 13.65
CA ALA A 98 2.01 -20.17 14.05
C ALA A 98 2.35 -19.28 12.86
N SER A 99 1.80 -18.07 12.81
CA SER A 99 2.09 -17.12 11.76
C SER A 99 1.93 -15.65 12.17
N ALA A 100 2.47 -14.75 11.37
CA ALA A 100 2.22 -13.31 11.46
C ALA A 100 2.28 -12.64 10.07
N LEU A 101 1.36 -11.70 9.83
CA LEU A 101 1.36 -10.87 8.62
C LEU A 101 2.54 -9.89 8.67
N VAL A 102 3.48 -10.08 7.75
CA VAL A 102 4.70 -9.27 7.65
C VAL A 102 4.66 -8.27 6.52
N SER A 103 3.83 -8.48 5.50
CA SER A 103 3.67 -7.55 4.37
C SER A 103 2.35 -7.76 3.65
N VAL A 104 1.91 -6.75 2.90
CA VAL A 104 0.97 -6.92 1.79
C VAL A 104 1.56 -6.15 0.62
N TRP A 105 1.91 -6.84 -0.46
CA TRP A 105 2.75 -6.34 -1.53
C TRP A 105 2.03 -6.40 -2.89
N PRO A 106 2.12 -5.35 -3.73
CA PRO A 106 1.51 -5.35 -5.06
C PRO A 106 2.21 -6.32 -6.01
N VAL A 107 1.43 -6.92 -6.89
CA VAL A 107 1.96 -7.73 -8.00
C VAL A 107 1.59 -7.14 -9.37
N ASP A 108 2.49 -7.31 -10.33
CA ASP A 108 2.31 -6.88 -11.71
C ASP A 108 1.53 -7.90 -12.55
N GLY A 109 1.26 -7.53 -13.81
CA GLY A 109 0.59 -8.32 -14.86
C GLY A 109 1.03 -9.78 -15.01
N ASN A 110 2.25 -10.09 -14.55
CA ASN A 110 2.90 -11.39 -14.68
C ASN A 110 2.99 -12.14 -13.34
N GLY A 111 2.29 -11.67 -12.30
CA GLY A 111 2.35 -12.23 -10.95
C GLY A 111 3.69 -12.03 -10.25
N LYS A 112 4.46 -11.00 -10.65
CA LYS A 112 5.72 -10.64 -9.99
C LYS A 112 5.49 -9.58 -8.93
N LEU A 113 6.20 -9.65 -7.82
CA LEU A 113 6.28 -8.58 -6.84
C LEU A 113 6.77 -7.31 -7.55
N VAL A 114 6.01 -6.22 -7.48
CA VAL A 114 6.40 -4.93 -8.06
C VAL A 114 7.68 -4.43 -7.39
N ALA A 115 8.46 -3.62 -8.11
CA ALA A 115 9.62 -2.94 -7.54
C ALA A 115 9.20 -2.07 -6.34
N GLY A 116 10.02 -2.05 -5.30
CA GLY A 116 9.71 -1.32 -4.08
C GLY A 116 10.57 -1.73 -2.90
N ALA A 117 10.41 -1.02 -1.79
CA ALA A 117 11.07 -1.32 -0.54
C ALA A 117 10.07 -1.38 0.61
N GLN A 118 10.37 -2.21 1.60
CA GLN A 118 9.69 -2.27 2.88
C GLN A 118 10.67 -2.02 4.00
N LEU A 119 10.29 -1.10 4.88
CA LEU A 119 10.85 -0.92 6.21
C LEU A 119 9.69 -0.96 7.19
N ASP A 120 9.76 -1.85 8.17
CA ASP A 120 8.67 -2.10 9.12
C ASP A 120 7.33 -2.34 8.42
N ARG A 121 6.29 -1.59 8.78
CA ARG A 121 4.95 -1.66 8.17
C ARG A 121 4.74 -0.64 7.06
N GLU A 122 5.82 -0.05 6.55
CA GLU A 122 5.78 0.92 5.46
C GLU A 122 6.32 0.30 4.16
N VAL A 123 5.55 0.45 3.08
CA VAL A 123 5.91 0.00 1.74
C VAL A 123 6.02 1.20 0.81
N TRP A 124 7.16 1.32 0.14
CA TRP A 124 7.43 2.31 -0.89
C TRP A 124 7.44 1.65 -2.25
N ILE A 125 6.80 2.30 -3.21
CA ILE A 125 6.67 1.85 -4.59
C ILE A 125 7.02 3.01 -5.54
N PRO A 126 7.31 2.73 -6.83
CA PRO A 126 7.36 3.77 -7.85
C PRO A 126 6.11 4.63 -7.82
N GLU A 127 6.28 5.94 -8.06
CA GLU A 127 5.17 6.88 -8.02
C GLU A 127 4.15 6.57 -9.13
N VAL A 128 2.86 6.51 -8.77
CA VAL A 128 1.75 6.23 -9.69
C VAL A 128 0.71 7.34 -9.59
N ALA A 129 0.26 7.86 -10.74
CA ALA A 129 -0.79 8.86 -10.82
C ALA A 129 -2.16 8.27 -10.42
N ILE A 130 -2.87 8.96 -9.53
CA ILE A 130 -4.23 8.58 -9.08
C ILE A 130 -5.33 9.50 -9.60
N LEU A 131 -4.98 10.73 -9.94
CA LEU A 131 -5.95 11.76 -10.28
C LEU A 131 -5.29 12.81 -11.17
N THR A 132 -6.03 13.25 -12.19
CA THR A 132 -5.77 14.49 -12.92
C THR A 132 -7.12 15.09 -13.26
N THR A 133 -7.48 16.21 -12.64
CA THR A 133 -8.82 16.79 -12.80
C THR A 133 -8.79 18.31 -12.70
N SER A 134 -9.55 18.96 -13.57
CA SER A 134 -9.88 20.39 -13.48
C SER A 134 -11.31 20.63 -12.96
N THR A 135 -12.02 19.56 -12.62
CA THR A 135 -13.40 19.65 -12.13
C THR A 135 -13.40 20.18 -10.71
N VAL A 136 -14.01 21.36 -10.51
CA VAL A 136 -14.19 21.95 -9.20
C VAL A 136 -15.06 21.05 -8.33
N ALA A 137 -14.55 20.71 -7.17
CA ALA A 137 -15.21 19.90 -6.15
C ALA A 137 -15.11 20.65 -4.82
N SER A 138 -16.18 21.38 -4.46
CA SER A 138 -16.27 22.13 -3.20
C SER A 138 -16.52 21.24 -1.98
N THR A 139 -16.95 20.00 -2.20
CA THR A 139 -17.10 18.95 -1.19
C THR A 139 -16.20 17.75 -1.51
N PRO A 140 -15.78 16.98 -0.49
CA PRO A 140 -14.92 15.81 -0.70
C PRO A 140 -15.53 14.82 -1.70
N THR A 141 -14.84 14.63 -2.81
CA THR A 141 -15.22 13.70 -3.89
C THR A 141 -14.33 12.47 -3.85
N SER A 142 -14.90 11.27 -3.88
CA SER A 142 -14.16 10.02 -3.73
C SER A 142 -13.26 9.71 -4.91
N VAL A 143 -12.09 9.15 -4.64
CA VAL A 143 -11.12 8.62 -5.60
C VAL A 143 -10.72 7.23 -5.14
N SER A 144 -10.91 6.24 -6.00
CA SER A 144 -10.42 4.89 -5.75
C SER A 144 -8.90 4.85 -5.93
N VAL A 145 -8.22 4.22 -4.98
CA VAL A 145 -6.77 3.97 -5.02
C VAL A 145 -6.47 2.46 -4.99
N SER A 146 -7.48 1.63 -5.29
CA SER A 146 -7.42 0.17 -5.18
C SER A 146 -6.43 -0.53 -6.11
N THR A 147 -5.93 0.17 -7.12
CA THR A 147 -4.90 -0.33 -8.04
C THR A 147 -3.48 -0.10 -7.53
N ILE A 148 -3.31 0.70 -6.47
CA ILE A 148 -1.99 1.13 -5.97
C ILE A 148 -1.78 0.70 -4.52
N VAL A 149 -2.83 0.66 -3.70
CA VAL A 149 -2.74 0.28 -2.28
C VAL A 149 -3.61 -0.93 -1.95
N PRO A 150 -3.14 -1.85 -1.09
CA PRO A 150 -3.92 -3.03 -0.72
C PRO A 150 -5.12 -2.71 0.18
N PRO A 151 -6.08 -3.63 0.33
CA PRO A 151 -7.17 -3.49 1.30
C PRO A 151 -6.70 -3.27 2.75
N ASN A 152 -5.50 -3.75 3.09
CA ASN A 152 -4.84 -3.59 4.39
C ASN A 152 -4.27 -2.19 4.65
N ALA A 153 -4.21 -1.31 3.65
CA ALA A 153 -3.55 -0.02 3.78
C ALA A 153 -4.27 0.89 4.79
N ARG A 154 -3.50 1.50 5.69
CA ARG A 154 -3.98 2.39 6.76
C ARG A 154 -3.67 3.86 6.50
N ALA A 155 -2.60 4.13 5.77
CA ALA A 155 -2.26 5.47 5.30
C ALA A 155 -1.48 5.41 4.00
N VAL A 156 -1.45 6.52 3.28
CA VAL A 156 -0.71 6.69 2.02
C VAL A 156 0.23 7.88 2.06
N ARG A 157 1.23 7.82 1.18
CA ARG A 157 2.18 8.92 0.92
C ARG A 157 2.27 9.17 -0.56
N GLY A 158 2.67 10.37 -0.93
CA GLY A 158 2.75 10.77 -2.33
C GLY A 158 2.89 12.26 -2.51
N THR A 159 2.43 12.74 -3.66
CA THR A 159 2.55 14.14 -4.06
C THR A 159 1.22 14.63 -4.57
N MET A 160 0.84 15.85 -4.16
CA MET A 160 -0.24 16.59 -4.80
C MET A 160 0.35 17.80 -5.52
N VAL A 161 -0.17 18.10 -6.71
CA VAL A 161 0.20 19.29 -7.47
C VAL A 161 -1.07 20.03 -7.83
N VAL A 162 -1.08 21.34 -7.62
CA VAL A 162 -2.16 22.19 -8.10
C VAL A 162 -1.57 23.29 -8.97
N ASN A 163 -2.19 23.54 -10.12
CA ASN A 163 -1.84 24.65 -10.99
C ASN A 163 -3.06 25.53 -11.29
N ASN A 164 -2.84 26.64 -12.00
CA ASN A 164 -3.91 27.47 -12.55
C ASN A 164 -3.53 27.98 -13.94
N ASN A 165 -4.46 27.94 -14.90
CA ASN A 165 -4.23 28.39 -16.27
C ASN A 165 -4.33 29.92 -16.44
N THR A 166 -4.59 30.67 -15.38
CA THR A 166 -4.75 32.13 -15.41
C THR A 166 -3.68 32.79 -14.56
N VAL A 167 -3.05 33.84 -15.10
CA VAL A 167 -2.08 34.66 -14.35
C VAL A 167 -2.78 35.31 -13.16
N ASN A 168 -2.18 35.24 -11.99
CA ASN A 168 -2.77 35.61 -10.70
C ASN A 168 -4.03 34.81 -10.33
N GLY A 169 -4.27 33.69 -11.01
CA GLY A 169 -5.34 32.75 -10.72
C GLY A 169 -5.05 31.95 -9.46
N GLY A 170 -6.01 31.93 -8.52
CA GLY A 170 -5.90 31.17 -7.27
C GLY A 170 -6.55 29.79 -7.38
N SER A 171 -5.85 28.74 -6.95
CA SER A 171 -6.39 27.38 -6.83
C SER A 171 -6.06 26.79 -5.46
N ASN A 172 -7.01 26.09 -4.85
CA ASN A 172 -6.83 25.35 -3.60
C ASN A 172 -7.31 23.92 -3.79
N ALA A 173 -6.54 22.97 -3.27
CA ALA A 173 -6.88 21.56 -3.32
C ALA A 173 -6.59 20.88 -1.98
N SER A 174 -7.26 19.76 -1.75
CA SER A 174 -6.95 18.91 -0.61
C SER A 174 -7.11 17.44 -0.94
N PHE A 175 -6.34 16.59 -0.26
CA PHE A 175 -6.68 15.19 -0.07
C PHE A 175 -7.11 14.95 1.36
N VAL A 176 -8.13 14.12 1.54
CA VAL A 176 -8.73 13.82 2.85
C VAL A 176 -9.09 12.33 2.92
N GLY A 177 -9.17 11.79 4.14
CA GLY A 177 -9.40 10.35 4.36
C GLY A 177 -10.88 9.93 4.28
N ASN A 178 -11.83 10.86 4.40
CA ASN A 178 -13.26 10.58 4.29
C ASN A 178 -14.09 11.80 3.84
N ALA A 179 -15.40 11.60 3.63
CA ALA A 179 -16.33 12.66 3.24
C ALA A 179 -16.47 13.81 4.27
N GLN A 180 -15.99 13.63 5.52
CA GLN A 180 -16.00 14.63 6.59
C GLN A 180 -14.68 15.41 6.68
N SER A 181 -13.78 15.24 5.71
CA SER A 181 -12.47 15.90 5.66
C SER A 181 -11.50 15.53 6.80
N VAL A 182 -11.66 14.34 7.39
CA VAL A 182 -10.73 13.85 8.43
C VAL A 182 -9.35 13.57 7.80
N GLY A 183 -8.27 13.98 8.49
CA GLY A 183 -6.91 13.80 8.01
C GLY A 183 -6.56 14.69 6.81
N SER A 184 -7.14 15.89 6.73
CA SER A 184 -6.98 16.77 5.58
C SER A 184 -5.54 17.26 5.39
N ILE A 185 -5.07 17.13 4.15
CA ILE A 185 -3.81 17.69 3.66
C ILE A 185 -4.15 18.65 2.53
N ARG A 186 -3.62 19.87 2.56
CA ARG A 186 -4.04 20.96 1.67
C ARG A 186 -2.86 21.60 0.97
N ILE A 187 -3.12 22.06 -0.25
CA ILE A 187 -2.22 22.89 -1.04
C ILE A 187 -3.01 24.05 -1.64
N GLY A 188 -2.37 25.21 -1.71
CA GLY A 188 -2.89 26.39 -2.40
C GLY A 188 -1.81 26.99 -3.27
N THR A 189 -2.21 27.63 -4.37
CA THR A 189 -1.30 28.39 -5.22
C THR A 189 -2.01 29.60 -5.79
N THR A 190 -1.22 30.65 -6.04
CA THR A 190 -1.58 31.76 -6.93
C THR A 190 -0.59 31.72 -8.07
N ALA A 191 -1.06 31.48 -9.29
CA ALA A 191 -0.17 31.23 -10.42
C ALA A 191 0.51 32.53 -10.89
N PRO A 192 1.85 32.68 -10.78
CA PRO A 192 2.55 33.88 -11.24
C PRO A 192 2.59 34.02 -12.77
N ALA A 193 2.35 32.91 -13.49
CA ALA A 193 2.21 32.84 -14.93
C ALA A 193 1.14 31.80 -15.28
N SER A 194 0.58 31.87 -16.50
CA SER A 194 -0.39 30.89 -16.97
C SER A 194 0.18 29.47 -16.91
N GLY A 195 -0.51 28.58 -16.20
CA GLY A 195 -0.12 27.17 -16.04
C GLY A 195 0.84 26.92 -14.87
N ALA A 196 1.30 27.96 -14.17
CA ALA A 196 2.14 27.79 -12.99
C ALA A 196 1.36 27.16 -11.83
N GLY A 197 2.10 26.46 -10.96
CA GLY A 197 1.51 25.72 -9.84
C GLY A 197 2.49 25.47 -8.71
N ALA A 198 2.02 24.74 -7.71
CA ALA A 198 2.80 24.29 -6.57
C ALA A 198 2.66 22.78 -6.41
N ALA A 199 3.71 22.14 -5.89
CA ALA A 199 3.71 20.74 -5.51
C ALA A 199 3.90 20.60 -3.99
N TYR A 200 3.20 19.64 -3.39
CA TYR A 200 3.31 19.31 -1.97
C TYR A 200 3.41 17.79 -1.81
N SER A 201 4.54 17.33 -1.29
CA SER A 201 4.73 15.93 -0.90
C SER A 201 4.15 15.70 0.48
N PHE A 202 3.40 14.62 0.64
CA PHE A 202 2.73 14.27 1.88
C PHE A 202 3.05 12.83 2.29
N SER A 203 3.01 12.60 3.60
CA SER A 203 3.07 11.27 4.20
C SER A 203 1.99 11.15 5.27
N GLY A 204 1.40 9.96 5.38
CA GLY A 204 0.46 9.67 6.46
C GLY A 204 -0.97 10.15 6.21
N LEU A 205 -1.41 10.34 4.96
CA LEU A 205 -2.83 10.56 4.67
C LEU A 205 -3.61 9.29 5.05
N PRO A 206 -4.52 9.32 6.04
CA PRO A 206 -5.18 8.10 6.50
C PRO A 206 -6.16 7.54 5.48
N ILE A 207 -6.19 6.22 5.33
CA ILE A 207 -7.24 5.48 4.62
C ILE A 207 -8.29 5.06 5.66
N LEU A 208 -9.43 5.75 5.66
CA LEU A 208 -10.54 5.48 6.59
C LEU A 208 -11.64 4.61 5.96
N VAL A 209 -11.70 4.58 4.63
CA VAL A 209 -12.54 3.69 3.83
C VAL A 209 -11.59 2.89 2.95
N SER A 210 -11.69 1.55 2.97
CA SER A 210 -10.73 0.68 2.28
C SER A 210 -10.51 1.13 0.83
N GLN A 211 -9.24 1.33 0.48
CA GLN A 211 -8.79 1.71 -0.86
C GLN A 211 -9.46 2.96 -1.45
N THR A 212 -9.93 3.88 -0.62
CA THR A 212 -10.58 5.13 -1.05
C THR A 212 -9.99 6.32 -0.32
N ILE A 213 -9.65 7.36 -1.08
CA ILE A 213 -9.38 8.70 -0.55
C ILE A 213 -10.39 9.68 -1.15
N TYR A 214 -10.34 10.94 -0.74
CA TYR A 214 -11.20 11.98 -1.28
C TYR A 214 -10.40 13.22 -1.62
N TYR A 215 -10.85 13.97 -2.61
CA TYR A 215 -10.25 15.26 -2.97
C TYR A 215 -11.24 16.41 -2.91
N THR A 216 -10.72 17.62 -2.76
CA THR A 216 -11.41 18.86 -3.11
C THR A 216 -10.54 19.66 -4.06
N LEU A 217 -11.19 20.47 -4.90
CA LEU A 217 -10.54 21.44 -5.77
C LEU A 217 -11.45 22.66 -5.88
N THR A 218 -10.95 23.82 -5.50
CA THR A 218 -11.64 25.10 -5.66
C THR A 218 -10.73 26.10 -6.36
N ASN A 219 -11.33 26.92 -7.22
CA ASN A 219 -10.63 27.98 -7.93
C ASN A 219 -11.24 29.32 -7.50
N VAL A 220 -10.38 30.29 -7.21
CA VAL A 220 -10.78 31.68 -6.95
C VAL A 220 -11.05 32.38 -8.28
N SER A 221 -10.19 32.13 -9.27
CA SER A 221 -10.30 32.62 -10.64
C SER A 221 -9.56 31.68 -11.59
N GLY A 222 -9.90 31.70 -12.87
CA GLY A 222 -9.34 30.78 -13.86
C GLY A 222 -9.77 29.33 -13.67
N SER A 223 -9.06 28.42 -14.33
CA SER A 223 -9.24 26.98 -14.20
C SER A 223 -7.96 26.34 -13.64
N GLY A 224 -8.06 25.82 -12.43
CA GLY A 224 -7.02 25.01 -11.82
C GLY A 224 -7.13 23.54 -12.17
N THR A 225 -5.99 22.84 -12.14
CA THR A 225 -5.92 21.37 -12.27
C THR A 225 -5.22 20.79 -11.04
N LEU A 226 -5.83 19.76 -10.46
CA LEU A 226 -5.24 18.94 -9.40
C LEU A 226 -4.66 17.67 -10.02
N TYR A 227 -3.41 17.39 -9.69
CA TYR A 227 -2.74 16.12 -9.94
C TYR A 227 -2.46 15.44 -8.61
N GLY A 228 -2.73 14.14 -8.56
CA GLY A 228 -2.45 13.30 -7.40
C GLY A 228 -1.57 12.12 -7.79
N PHE A 229 -0.59 11.83 -6.93
CA PHE A 229 0.31 10.69 -7.07
C PHE A 229 0.47 9.98 -5.73
N ILE A 230 0.63 8.66 -5.76
CA ILE A 230 0.96 7.83 -4.58
C ILE A 230 2.30 7.13 -4.82
N SER A 231 3.15 7.14 -3.80
CA SER A 231 4.49 6.51 -3.81
C SER A 231 4.71 5.51 -2.67
N GLY A 232 3.66 5.21 -1.90
CA GLY A 232 3.73 4.20 -0.85
C GLY A 232 2.53 4.21 0.08
N TYR A 233 2.51 3.25 1.00
CA TYR A 233 1.45 3.06 1.98
C TYR A 233 1.99 2.39 3.25
N SER A 234 1.21 2.46 4.33
CA SER A 234 1.44 1.69 5.55
C SER A 234 0.32 0.67 5.77
N ILE A 235 0.63 -0.45 6.43
CA ILE A 235 -0.31 -1.56 6.75
C ILE A 235 -0.42 -1.82 8.24
#